data_AF-A0A9X9A2B1-F1
#
_entry.id   AF-A0A9X9A2B1-F1
#
_cell.length_a   1.000
_cell.length_b   1.000
_cell.length_c   1.000
_cell.angle_alpha   90.00
_cell.angle_beta   90.00
_cell.angle_gamma   90.00
#
_symmetry.space_group_name_H-M   'P 1'
#
loop_
_entity.id
_entity.type
_entity.pdbx_description
1 polymer ?
#
loop_
_entity_poly.entity_id
_entity_poly.type
_entity_poly.pdbx_seq_one_letter_code
_entity_poly.pdbx_strand_id
1 'polypeptide(L)'
;KHFNQDNDLDVVQFDYSILNKEPEKDILPYIEKHNLGAVIRGPLKMGILTGKFNHETQFPDDDLRKDWPKEKWFKDSLNKVEKLRSLVRSNRS
;
A
#
# COMPACT_ATOMS: atom_id res chain seq x y z
N LYS A 1 1.76 -23.52 5.03
CA LYS A 1 0.71 -22.67 4.43
C LYS A 1 0.05 -23.51 3.32
N HIS A 2 -1.26 -23.75 3.38
CA HIS A 2 -1.95 -24.75 2.54
C HIS A 2 -1.90 -24.47 1.02
N PHE A 3 -1.60 -23.22 0.63
CA PHE A 3 -1.58 -22.79 -0.76
C PHE A 3 -0.29 -23.15 -1.54
N ASN A 4 0.76 -23.62 -0.87
CA ASN A 4 2.05 -23.96 -1.49
C ASN A 4 2.57 -25.32 -0.98
N GLN A 5 1.69 -26.33 -0.96
CA GLN A 5 2.03 -27.64 -0.40
C GLN A 5 3.06 -28.40 -1.25
N ASP A 6 2.98 -28.26 -2.57
CA ASP A 6 3.83 -29.00 -3.52
C ASP A 6 5.11 -28.25 -3.93
N ASN A 7 5.32 -27.03 -3.39
CA ASN A 7 6.42 -26.12 -3.76
C ASN A 7 6.49 -25.76 -5.26
N ASP A 8 5.35 -25.80 -5.96
CA ASP A 8 5.25 -25.48 -7.39
C ASP A 8 4.80 -24.03 -7.66
N LEU A 9 4.87 -23.17 -6.63
CA LEU A 9 4.61 -21.74 -6.81
C LEU A 9 5.90 -21.01 -7.16
N ASP A 10 5.83 -20.14 -8.16
CA ASP A 10 6.93 -19.25 -8.50
C ASP A 10 6.77 -17.84 -7.90
N VAL A 11 5.52 -17.35 -7.78
CA VAL A 11 5.23 -15.94 -7.48
C VAL A 11 4.00 -15.80 -6.58
N VAL A 12 4.04 -14.84 -5.64
CA VAL A 12 2.90 -14.46 -4.79
C VAL A 12 2.54 -12.99 -5.00
N GLN A 13 1.25 -12.72 -5.26
CA GLN A 13 0.72 -11.36 -5.29
C GLN A 13 0.04 -11.00 -3.96
N PHE A 14 0.38 -9.86 -3.35
CA PHE A 14 -0.20 -9.42 -2.08
C PHE A 14 -0.24 -7.88 -1.94
N ASP A 15 -1.10 -7.38 -1.05
CA ASP A 15 -1.20 -5.95 -0.73
C ASP A 15 -0.03 -5.54 0.15
N TYR A 16 0.81 -4.62 -0.32
CA TYR A 16 1.88 -4.05 0.49
C TYR A 16 2.15 -2.61 0.08
N SER A 17 2.33 -1.75 1.09
CA SER A 17 2.74 -0.36 0.90
C SER A 17 3.32 0.16 2.21
N ILE A 18 3.93 1.35 2.19
CA ILE A 18 4.41 1.99 3.43
C ILE A 18 3.27 2.17 4.46
N LEU A 19 2.02 2.26 3.99
CA LEU A 19 0.82 2.37 4.84
C LEU A 19 0.28 1.01 5.32
N ASN A 20 0.63 -0.09 4.65
CA ASN A 20 0.22 -1.45 4.98
C ASN A 20 1.42 -2.39 5.06
N LYS A 21 1.89 -2.62 6.29
CA LYS A 21 3.07 -3.45 6.60
C LYS A 21 2.73 -4.82 7.18
N GLU A 22 1.45 -5.21 7.18
CA GLU A 22 1.05 -6.53 7.67
C GLU A 22 1.82 -7.69 7.03
N PRO A 23 2.10 -7.68 5.71
CA PRO A 23 2.88 -8.74 5.07
C PRO A 23 4.30 -8.93 5.60
N GLU A 24 4.90 -7.93 6.28
CA GLU A 24 6.25 -8.04 6.85
C GLU A 24 6.33 -9.10 7.95
N LYS A 25 5.19 -9.42 8.60
CA LYS A 25 5.14 -10.37 9.72
C LYS A 25 5.24 -11.82 9.27
N ASP A 26 4.69 -12.17 8.11
CA ASP A 26 4.47 -13.57 7.75
C ASP A 26 4.56 -13.88 6.24
N ILE A 27 4.25 -12.94 5.35
CA ILE A 27 4.30 -13.14 3.90
C ILE A 27 5.72 -12.90 3.38
N LEU A 28 6.32 -11.75 3.70
CA LEU A 28 7.68 -11.41 3.25
C LEU A 28 8.72 -12.44 3.70
N PRO A 29 8.76 -12.89 4.97
CA PRO A 29 9.70 -13.92 5.39
C PRO A 29 9.45 -15.26 4.70
N TYR A 30 8.20 -15.56 4.35
CA TYR A 30 7.84 -16.80 3.68
C TYR A 30 8.32 -16.81 2.21
N ILE A 31 8.06 -15.74 1.46
CA ILE A 31 8.51 -15.65 0.07
C ILE A 31 10.04 -15.66 -0.03
N GLU A 32 10.74 -15.00 0.90
CA GLU A 32 12.20 -14.97 0.94
C GLU A 32 12.76 -16.36 1.23
N LYS A 33 12.22 -17.05 2.25
CA LYS A 33 12.64 -18.41 2.60
C LYS A 33 12.45 -19.42 1.47
N HIS A 34 11.39 -19.26 0.68
CA HIS A 34 11.03 -20.21 -0.39
C HIS A 34 11.49 -19.74 -1.78
N ASN A 35 12.30 -18.67 -1.87
CA ASN A 35 12.79 -18.11 -3.14
C ASN A 35 11.67 -17.80 -4.14
N LEU A 36 10.56 -17.24 -3.65
CA LEU A 36 9.39 -16.88 -4.45
C LEU A 36 9.46 -15.41 -4.90
N GLY A 37 9.00 -15.15 -6.12
CA GLY A 37 8.78 -13.79 -6.61
C GLY A 37 7.64 -13.08 -5.87
N ALA A 38 7.73 -11.76 -5.77
CA ALA A 38 6.71 -10.92 -5.15
C ALA A 38 6.10 -9.94 -6.16
N VAL A 39 4.78 -9.95 -6.28
CA VAL A 39 4.04 -8.92 -7.03
C VAL A 39 3.27 -8.05 -6.03
N ILE A 40 3.72 -6.81 -5.88
CA ILE A 40 3.11 -5.87 -4.94
C ILE A 40 1.84 -5.28 -5.56
N ARG A 41 0.69 -5.62 -4.98
CA ARG A 41 -0.60 -5.01 -5.31
C ARG A 41 -0.76 -3.72 -4.50
N GLY A 42 -1.08 -2.63 -5.18
CA GLY A 42 -1.38 -1.34 -4.55
C GLY A 42 -0.20 -0.64 -3.87
N PRO A 43 1.02 -0.60 -4.45
CA PRO A 43 2.18 0.05 -3.83
C PRO A 43 1.95 1.54 -3.52
N LEU A 44 1.09 2.20 -4.31
CA LEU A 44 0.72 3.61 -4.14
C LEU A 44 -0.58 3.83 -3.33
N LYS A 45 -1.14 2.77 -2.74
CA LYS A 45 -2.39 2.76 -1.97
C LYS A 45 -3.50 3.57 -2.64
N MET A 46 -3.92 3.15 -3.84
CA MET A 46 -4.98 3.79 -4.62
C MET A 46 -4.76 5.31 -4.86
N GLY A 47 -3.49 5.73 -4.96
CA GLY A 47 -3.12 7.11 -5.21
C GLY A 47 -2.78 7.93 -3.96
N ILE A 48 -3.06 7.44 -2.75
CA ILE A 48 -2.78 8.20 -1.51
C ILE A 48 -1.30 8.52 -1.35
N LEU A 49 -0.42 7.58 -1.71
CA LEU A 49 1.03 7.76 -1.62
C LEU A 49 1.63 8.60 -2.76
N THR A 50 0.80 9.09 -3.69
CA THR A 50 1.27 10.00 -4.76
C THR A 50 1.37 11.45 -4.29
N GLY A 51 0.85 11.77 -3.10
CA GLY A 51 0.83 13.13 -2.56
C GLY A 51 -0.22 14.06 -3.18
N LYS A 52 -1.10 13.54 -4.05
CA LYS A 52 -2.18 14.28 -4.72
C LYS A 52 -3.35 14.66 -3.81
N PHE A 53 -3.55 13.93 -2.71
CA PHE A 53 -4.67 14.16 -1.79
C PHE A 53 -4.20 14.90 -0.54
N ASN A 54 -5.10 15.70 0.04
CA ASN A 54 -4.94 16.45 1.28
C ASN A 54 -6.24 16.39 2.10
N HIS A 55 -6.28 17.04 3.27
CA HIS A 55 -7.46 17.03 4.15
C HIS A 55 -8.70 17.73 3.59
N GLU A 56 -8.53 18.57 2.56
CA GLU A 56 -9.61 19.28 1.87
C GLU A 56 -10.14 18.51 0.66
N THR A 57 -9.48 17.41 0.27
CA THR A 57 -9.85 16.60 -0.89
C THR A 57 -11.28 16.09 -0.76
N GLN A 58 -12.10 16.42 -1.75
CA GLN A 58 -13.45 15.89 -1.95
C GLN A 58 -13.47 15.10 -3.28
N PHE A 59 -14.36 14.13 -3.37
CA PHE A 59 -14.60 13.39 -4.61
C PHE A 59 -16.03 13.63 -5.08
N PRO A 60 -16.29 13.56 -6.41
CA PRO A 60 -17.64 13.63 -6.97
C PRO A 60 -18.61 12.58 -6.39
N ASP A 61 -19.91 12.86 -6.41
CA ASP A 61 -20.94 11.99 -5.83
C ASP A 61 -21.09 10.61 -6.51
N ASP A 62 -20.62 10.49 -7.76
CA ASP A 62 -20.57 9.26 -8.56
C ASP A 62 -19.24 8.51 -8.43
N ASP A 63 -18.26 9.04 -7.68
CA ASP A 63 -16.99 8.39 -7.42
C ASP A 63 -17.11 7.41 -6.23
N LEU A 64 -16.54 6.21 -6.39
CA LEU A 64 -16.46 5.19 -5.33
C LEU A 64 -15.74 5.70 -4.06
N ARG A 65 -14.98 6.79 -4.17
CA ARG A 65 -14.19 7.41 -3.10
C ARG A 65 -14.92 8.55 -2.39
N LYS A 66 -16.15 8.89 -2.76
CA LYS A 66 -16.92 10.02 -2.20
C LYS A 66 -16.96 10.08 -0.68
N ASP A 67 -17.00 8.92 -0.01
CA ASP A 67 -17.06 8.86 1.45
C ASP A 67 -15.68 8.75 2.12
N TRP A 68 -14.59 8.55 1.36
CA TRP A 68 -13.24 8.48 1.92
C TRP A 68 -12.86 9.66 2.82
N PRO A 69 -13.17 10.93 2.49
CA PRO A 69 -12.85 12.06 3.36
C PRO A 69 -13.51 11.99 4.75
N LYS A 70 -14.62 11.25 4.89
CA LYS A 70 -15.30 11.03 6.18
C LYS A 70 -14.64 9.94 7.00
N GLU A 71 -13.99 8.99 6.33
CA GLU A 71 -13.37 7.82 6.94
C GLU A 71 -12.11 8.15 7.76
N LYS A 72 -11.99 7.51 8.92
CA LYS A 72 -10.83 7.68 9.81
C LYS A 72 -9.53 7.18 9.16
N TRP A 73 -9.58 6.04 8.47
CA TRP A 73 -8.40 5.44 7.84
C TRP A 73 -7.79 6.34 6.76
N PHE A 74 -8.61 7.12 6.06
CA PHE A 74 -8.15 8.05 5.03
C PHE A 74 -7.39 9.22 5.66
N LYS A 75 -7.97 9.86 6.68
CA LYS A 75 -7.33 10.94 7.44
C LYS A 75 -6.01 10.50 8.08
N ASP A 76 -6.01 9.32 8.70
CA ASP A 76 -4.80 8.74 9.29
C ASP A 76 -3.73 8.45 8.24
N SER A 77 -4.13 8.02 7.03
CA SER A 77 -3.22 7.77 5.92
C SER A 77 -2.60 9.06 5.40
N LEU A 78 -3.38 10.14 5.24
CA LEU A 78 -2.87 11.46 4.86
C LEU A 78 -1.85 11.98 5.88
N ASN A 79 -2.16 11.89 7.18
CA ASN A 79 -1.24 12.28 8.25
C ASN A 79 0.10 11.53 8.17
N LYS A 80 0.08 10.24 7.79
CA LYS A 80 1.30 9.46 7.58
C LYS A 80 2.05 9.93 6.33
N VAL A 81 1.35 10.17 5.22
CA VAL A 81 1.96 10.66 3.98
C VAL A 81 2.64 12.02 4.19
N GLU A 82 2.01 12.94 4.93
CA GLU A 82 2.60 14.24 5.25
C GLU A 82 3.92 14.10 6.03
N LYS A 83 4.00 13.18 6.99
CA LYS A 83 5.27 12.89 7.71
C LYS A 83 6.36 12.40 6.77
N LEU A 84 5.99 11.62 5.75
CA LEU A 84 6.94 11.09 4.76
C LEU A 84 7.45 12.17 3.80
N ARG A 85 6.75 13.30 3.62
CA ARG A 85 7.21 14.38 2.73
C ARG A 85 8.57 14.92 3.11
N SER A 86 8.89 14.95 4.40
CA SER A 86 10.21 15.38 4.90
C SER A 86 11.38 14.50 4.40
N LEU A 87 11.09 13.27 3.97
CA LEU A 87 12.08 12.32 3.47
C LEU A 87 12.29 12.43 1.95
N VAL A 88 11.44 13.19 1.25
CA VAL A 88 11.53 13.36 -0.21
C VAL A 88 12.65 14.36 -0.51
N ARG A 89 13.66 13.93 -1.27
CA ARG A 89 14.72 14.82 -1.77
C ARG A 89 14.24 15.53 -3.04
N SER A 90 14.51 16.82 -3.15
CA SER A 90 14.03 17.71 -4.23
C SER A 90 14.47 17.31 -5.66
N ASN A 91 15.48 16.45 -5.81
CA ASN A 91 16.10 16.09 -7.09
C ASN A 91 15.84 14.63 -7.51
N ARG A 92 14.59 14.17 -7.46
CA ARG A 92 14.22 12.87 -8.07
C ARG A 92 13.11 13.09 -9.10
N SER A 93 13.52 13.17 -10.37
CA SER A 93 12.75 12.77 -11.55
C SER A 93 13.55 11.69 -12.26
#